data_AF-A0A816N2U7-F1
#
_entry.id   AF-A0A816N2U7-F1
#
_cell.length_a   1.000
_cell.length_b   1.000
_cell.length_c   1.000
_cell.angle_alpha   90.00
_cell.angle_beta   90.00
_cell.angle_gamma   90.00
#
_symmetry.space_group_name_H-M   'P 1'
#
loop_
_entity.id
_entity.type
_entity.pdbx_description
1 polymer ?
#
loop_
_entity_poly.entity_id
_entity_poly.type
_entity_poly.pdbx_seq_one_letter_code
_entity_poly.pdbx_strand_id
1 'polypeptide(L)'
;RAARTDESASTIIHSTLRTYPLSDAGEHPKNEPLMLVIQRQRTTETVDPDGRLPGKFRKTYRDEGLILHEDKKLIIFTKKTNLYILKQNKHWFADRTFKVCLDDYYQLFTLHSMMTNAITPLVYGLLTGKSAEDYNLFIEKMLEQDNFQPESIMTDFETGTIKLVKDMLPNILHKGCLFHFSQAVWRQVQSKGLTTKYNEDEVFRLNAKQLIALAFAPLDQIITGFDLICDQFDDDADDLLEYFEKTCIETDRKKPQFDHRLWNIHDRVVATVPRPNNLVEGWHNAFADRVAISHSTIVKLGEKICCKQSKF
;
A
#
# COMPACT_ATOMS: atom_id res chain seq x y z
N ARG A 1 -2.00 17.22 -34.70
CA ARG A 1 -1.70 15.76 -34.66
C ARG A 1 -1.58 15.25 -33.24
N ALA A 2 -0.68 15.80 -32.41
CA ALA A 2 -0.52 15.40 -31.00
C ALA A 2 -1.77 15.51 -30.10
N ALA A 3 -2.77 16.30 -30.49
CA ALA A 3 -4.07 16.40 -29.81
C ALA A 3 -5.15 15.42 -30.31
N ARG A 4 -4.86 14.61 -31.34
CA ARG A 4 -5.85 13.75 -32.02
C ARG A 4 -5.37 12.32 -32.28
N THR A 5 -4.13 11.98 -31.94
CA THR A 5 -3.54 10.65 -32.19
C THR A 5 -2.77 10.16 -30.96
N ASP A 6 -2.69 8.84 -30.77
CA ASP A 6 -1.93 8.19 -29.68
C ASP A 6 -0.44 7.99 -30.00
N GLU A 7 0.02 8.55 -31.11
CA GLU A 7 1.41 8.43 -31.56
C GLU A 7 2.38 9.04 -30.54
N SER A 8 3.56 8.43 -30.39
CA SER A 8 4.58 9.00 -29.50
C SER A 8 5.02 10.38 -30.00
N ALA A 9 5.40 11.27 -29.08
CA ALA A 9 5.83 12.62 -29.46
C ALA A 9 7.07 12.55 -30.38
N SER A 10 7.93 11.54 -30.19
CA SER A 10 9.06 11.24 -31.07
C SER A 10 8.60 10.84 -32.47
N THR A 11 7.57 9.99 -32.58
CA THR A 11 6.98 9.59 -33.87
C THR A 11 6.37 10.79 -34.62
N ILE A 12 5.67 11.67 -33.90
CA ILE A 12 5.06 12.87 -34.48
C ILE A 12 6.14 13.84 -34.97
N ILE A 13 7.17 14.11 -34.16
CA ILE A 13 8.29 14.99 -34.54
C ILE A 13 9.03 14.40 -35.74
N HIS A 14 9.41 13.12 -35.68
CA HIS A 14 10.18 12.48 -36.73
C HIS A 14 9.44 12.42 -38.07
N SER A 15 8.14 12.14 -38.06
CA SER A 15 7.35 12.15 -39.30
C SER A 15 7.04 13.55 -39.81
N THR A 16 6.99 14.56 -38.95
CA THR A 16 6.80 15.96 -39.36
C THR A 16 8.11 16.56 -39.89
N LEU A 17 9.26 16.21 -39.32
CA LEU A 17 10.56 16.66 -39.83
C LEU A 17 10.88 16.04 -41.21
N ARG A 18 10.40 14.83 -41.49
CA ARG A 18 10.54 14.18 -42.80
C ARG A 18 9.78 14.88 -43.94
N THR A 19 8.85 15.78 -43.64
CA THR A 19 8.12 16.54 -44.67
C THR A 19 8.77 17.88 -45.01
N TYR A 20 9.87 18.27 -44.33
CA TYR A 20 10.60 19.51 -44.63
C TYR A 20 11.70 19.30 -45.69
N PRO A 21 12.01 20.34 -46.49
CA PRO A 21 13.07 20.27 -47.49
C PRO A 21 14.45 20.04 -46.86
N LEU A 22 15.28 19.21 -47.49
CA LEU A 22 16.64 18.89 -47.02
C LEU A 22 17.58 20.11 -46.92
N SER A 23 17.23 21.23 -47.56
CA SER A 23 18.00 22.48 -47.51
C SER A 23 18.02 23.11 -46.11
N ASP A 24 17.02 22.83 -45.28
CA ASP A 24 16.80 23.53 -44.00
C ASP A 24 17.22 22.66 -42.80
N ALA A 25 17.82 21.49 -43.07
CA ALA A 25 18.13 20.48 -42.05
C ALA A 25 19.15 20.95 -40.98
N GLY A 26 19.99 21.92 -41.33
CA GLY A 26 21.04 22.46 -40.45
C GLY A 26 20.54 23.49 -39.41
N GLU A 27 19.33 24.02 -39.58
CA GLU A 27 18.74 25.03 -38.69
C GLU A 27 17.74 24.43 -37.69
N HIS A 28 17.57 23.10 -37.69
CA HIS A 28 16.58 22.46 -36.84
C HIS A 28 16.98 22.46 -35.35
N PRO A 29 16.07 22.85 -34.44
CA PRO A 29 16.28 22.68 -33.01
C PRO A 29 16.51 21.20 -32.66
N LYS A 30 17.31 20.93 -31.63
CA LYS A 30 17.50 19.56 -31.13
C LYS A 30 16.14 18.95 -30.75
N ASN A 31 15.96 17.66 -31.02
CA ASN A 31 14.70 16.95 -30.79
C ASN A 31 14.24 16.98 -29.31
N GLU A 32 15.19 17.00 -28.37
CA GLU A 32 14.90 16.99 -26.93
C GLU A 32 14.07 18.19 -26.44
N PRO A 33 14.44 19.45 -26.74
CA PRO A 33 13.59 20.60 -26.37
C PRO A 33 12.24 20.62 -27.10
N LEU A 34 12.17 20.13 -28.35
CA LEU A 34 10.89 20.05 -29.09
C LEU A 34 9.90 19.07 -28.43
N MET A 35 10.40 17.98 -27.86
CA MET A 35 9.58 17.01 -27.11
C MET A 35 8.94 17.62 -25.85
N LEU A 36 9.60 18.58 -25.21
CA LEU A 36 9.12 19.24 -23.99
C LEU A 36 7.98 20.23 -24.26
N VAL A 37 7.88 20.78 -25.48
CA VAL A 37 6.88 21.80 -25.85
C VAL A 37 5.56 21.17 -26.33
N ILE A 38 5.56 19.88 -26.70
CA ILE A 38 4.33 19.19 -27.13
C ILE A 38 3.43 18.94 -25.90
N GLN A 39 2.56 19.91 -25.62
CA GLN A 39 1.46 19.76 -24.69
C GLN A 39 0.39 18.86 -25.33
N ARG A 40 0.27 17.64 -24.81
CA ARG A 40 -0.84 16.75 -25.18
C ARG A 40 -2.12 17.27 -24.57
N GLN A 41 -3.08 17.68 -25.39
CA GLN A 41 -4.48 17.67 -24.97
C GLN A 41 -4.88 16.20 -24.83
N ARG A 42 -4.73 15.65 -23.62
CA ARG A 42 -5.42 14.42 -23.27
C ARG A 42 -6.85 14.80 -22.99
N THR A 43 -7.77 14.33 -23.82
CA THR A 43 -9.18 14.25 -23.44
C THR A 43 -9.22 13.42 -22.15
N THR A 44 -9.53 14.05 -21.03
CA THR A 44 -9.77 13.31 -19.80
C THR A 44 -11.03 12.50 -20.06
N GLU A 45 -10.88 11.20 -20.30
CA GLU A 45 -12.06 10.34 -20.38
C GLU A 45 -12.82 10.47 -19.06
N THR A 46 -14.09 10.79 -19.20
CA THR A 46 -15.02 10.92 -18.08
C THR A 46 -15.61 9.54 -17.78
N VAL A 47 -16.08 9.36 -16.55
CA VAL A 47 -17.01 8.26 -16.22
C VAL A 47 -18.19 8.26 -17.19
N ASP A 48 -18.77 7.09 -17.43
CA ASP A 48 -19.95 6.94 -18.27
C ASP A 48 -21.12 7.79 -17.70
N PRO A 49 -22.13 8.16 -18.51
CA PRO A 49 -23.23 9.03 -18.08
C PRO A 49 -24.03 8.53 -16.86
N ASP A 50 -23.93 7.24 -16.54
CA ASP A 50 -24.50 6.61 -15.35
C ASP A 50 -23.60 6.71 -14.10
N GLY A 51 -22.47 7.41 -14.20
CA GLY A 51 -21.47 7.58 -13.15
C GLY A 51 -20.53 6.38 -12.99
N ARG A 52 -20.60 5.38 -13.89
CA ARG A 52 -19.79 4.17 -13.81
C ARG A 52 -18.49 4.28 -14.59
N LEU A 53 -17.56 3.37 -14.27
CA LEU A 53 -16.33 3.22 -15.03
C LEU A 53 -16.60 2.83 -16.49
N PRO A 54 -15.91 3.48 -17.45
CA PRO A 54 -16.01 3.15 -18.86
C PRO A 54 -15.91 1.65 -19.12
N GLY A 55 -16.78 1.13 -19.99
CA GLY A 55 -16.89 -0.30 -20.30
C GLY A 55 -15.56 -1.02 -20.57
N LYS A 56 -14.58 -0.33 -21.18
CA LYS A 56 -13.25 -0.86 -21.48
C LYS A 56 -12.39 -1.20 -20.24
N PHE A 57 -12.71 -0.66 -19.06
CA PHE A 57 -12.01 -0.99 -17.80
C PHE A 57 -12.71 -2.09 -17.01
N ARG A 58 -13.88 -2.53 -17.47
CA ARG A 58 -14.64 -3.60 -16.81
C ARG A 58 -14.10 -5.00 -17.14
N LYS A 59 -13.19 -5.08 -18.12
CA LYS A 59 -12.49 -6.29 -18.53
C LYS A 59 -10.99 -6.06 -18.62
N THR A 60 -10.24 -7.14 -18.52
CA THR A 60 -8.80 -7.16 -18.83
C THR A 60 -8.54 -7.12 -20.33
N TYR A 61 -7.29 -6.93 -20.75
CA TYR A 61 -6.89 -7.05 -22.15
C TYR A 61 -7.05 -8.47 -22.71
N ARG A 62 -7.35 -9.46 -21.86
CA ARG A 62 -7.67 -10.85 -22.25
C ARG A 62 -9.18 -11.13 -22.20
N ASP A 63 -10.02 -10.10 -22.16
CA ASP A 63 -11.50 -10.17 -22.09
C ASP A 63 -12.07 -10.82 -20.81
N GLU A 64 -11.26 -11.01 -19.77
CA GLU A 64 -11.72 -11.49 -18.46
C GLU A 64 -12.36 -10.35 -17.64
N GLY A 65 -13.52 -10.59 -17.04
CA GLY A 65 -14.21 -9.62 -16.20
C GLY A 65 -13.39 -9.19 -14.98
N LEU A 66 -13.35 -7.88 -14.72
CA LEU A 66 -12.48 -7.24 -13.72
C LEU A 66 -13.24 -6.49 -12.62
N ILE A 67 -14.55 -6.26 -12.76
CA ILE A 67 -15.37 -5.60 -11.75
C ILE A 67 -16.19 -6.64 -11.02
N LEU A 68 -15.96 -6.74 -9.70
CA LEU A 68 -16.74 -7.59 -8.82
C LEU A 68 -17.96 -6.85 -8.25
N HIS A 69 -17.76 -5.61 -7.83
CA HIS A 69 -18.78 -4.78 -7.21
C HIS A 69 -18.60 -3.33 -7.65
N GLU A 70 -19.69 -2.60 -7.86
CA GLU A 70 -19.66 -1.17 -8.19
C GLU A 70 -20.94 -0.49 -7.70
N ASP A 71 -20.78 0.38 -6.71
CA ASP A 71 -21.78 1.34 -6.29
C ASP A 71 -21.12 2.69 -5.97
N LYS A 72 -21.90 3.64 -5.41
CA LYS A 72 -21.42 4.99 -5.09
C LYS A 72 -20.37 5.05 -3.98
N LYS A 73 -20.30 4.03 -3.11
CA LYS A 73 -19.40 3.97 -1.95
C LYS A 73 -18.18 3.08 -2.21
N LEU A 74 -18.34 2.09 -3.08
CA LEU A 74 -17.37 1.03 -3.25
C LEU A 74 -17.31 0.52 -4.68
N ILE A 75 -16.09 0.49 -5.23
CA ILE A 75 -15.77 -0.27 -6.44
C ILE A 75 -14.73 -1.32 -6.10
N ILE A 76 -15.03 -2.59 -6.39
CA ILE A 76 -14.08 -3.70 -6.26
C ILE A 76 -13.64 -4.19 -7.63
N PHE A 77 -12.33 -4.13 -7.85
CA PHE A 77 -11.66 -4.72 -9.00
C PHE A 77 -10.99 -6.04 -8.61
N THR A 78 -11.42 -7.13 -9.23
CA THR A 78 -10.80 -8.45 -9.12
C THR A 78 -11.35 -9.35 -10.21
N LYS A 79 -10.71 -10.50 -10.39
CA LYS A 79 -11.12 -11.53 -11.34
C LYS A 79 -11.33 -12.87 -10.64
N LYS A 80 -11.97 -13.82 -11.33
CA LYS A 80 -12.19 -15.18 -10.79
C LYS A 80 -10.87 -15.88 -10.45
N THR A 81 -9.86 -15.73 -11.30
CA THR A 81 -8.51 -16.26 -11.08
C THR A 81 -7.86 -15.72 -9.80
N ASN A 82 -8.01 -14.43 -9.52
CA ASN A 82 -7.51 -13.80 -8.28
C ASN A 82 -8.21 -14.34 -7.04
N LEU A 83 -9.54 -14.49 -7.08
CA LEU A 83 -10.32 -15.06 -5.98
C LEU A 83 -9.90 -16.51 -5.71
N TYR A 84 -9.68 -17.29 -6.76
CA TYR A 84 -9.17 -18.65 -6.64
C TYR A 84 -7.80 -18.67 -5.96
N ILE A 85 -6.86 -17.83 -6.40
CA ILE A 85 -5.52 -17.72 -5.76
C ILE A 85 -5.67 -17.33 -4.28
N LEU A 86 -6.49 -16.34 -3.99
CA LEU A 86 -6.70 -15.86 -2.62
C LEU A 86 -7.26 -16.98 -1.71
N LYS A 87 -8.18 -17.80 -2.23
CA LYS A 87 -8.73 -18.97 -1.53
C LYS A 87 -7.69 -20.07 -1.27
N GLN A 88 -6.76 -20.30 -2.19
CA GLN A 88 -5.72 -21.33 -2.00
C GLN A 88 -4.65 -20.90 -0.97
N ASN A 89 -4.54 -19.61 -0.66
CA ASN A 89 -3.50 -19.09 0.20
C ASN A 89 -4.00 -18.77 1.61
N LYS A 90 -3.28 -19.30 2.60
CA LYS A 90 -3.59 -19.17 4.03
C LYS A 90 -3.20 -17.82 4.63
N HIS A 91 -2.28 -17.09 4.00
CA HIS A 91 -1.75 -15.84 4.53
C HIS A 91 -2.12 -14.68 3.61
N TRP A 92 -2.90 -13.75 4.15
CA TRP A 92 -3.35 -12.56 3.45
C TRP A 92 -2.62 -11.32 3.97
N PHE A 93 -2.53 -10.32 3.11
CA PHE A 93 -1.99 -9.01 3.46
C PHE A 93 -2.96 -7.95 2.95
N ALA A 94 -3.23 -6.95 3.79
CA ALA A 94 -4.04 -5.81 3.42
C ALA A 94 -3.26 -4.52 3.59
N ASP A 95 -3.44 -3.61 2.64
CA ASP A 95 -2.80 -2.30 2.67
C ASP A 95 -3.65 -1.27 1.95
N ARG A 96 -3.41 -0.02 2.32
CA ARG A 96 -4.15 1.11 1.82
C ARG A 96 -3.20 2.20 1.33
N THR A 97 -3.70 3.03 0.42
CA THR A 97 -2.98 4.22 0.00
C THR A 97 -3.91 5.38 -0.30
N PHE A 98 -3.48 6.55 0.18
CA PHE A 98 -4.14 7.83 -0.05
C PHE A 98 -3.58 8.57 -1.27
N LYS A 99 -2.46 8.12 -1.83
CA LYS A 99 -1.80 8.83 -2.95
C LYS A 99 -2.63 8.79 -4.23
N VAL A 100 -3.59 7.87 -4.31
CA VAL A 100 -4.39 7.55 -5.51
C VAL A 100 -5.70 8.35 -5.55
N CYS A 101 -6.00 9.17 -4.54
CA CYS A 101 -7.35 9.65 -4.33
C CYS A 101 -7.88 10.53 -5.46
N LEU A 102 -9.07 10.12 -5.87
CA LEU A 102 -9.96 10.73 -6.84
C LEU A 102 -10.89 11.65 -6.06
N ASP A 103 -11.42 12.70 -6.70
CA ASP A 103 -12.26 13.68 -5.99
C ASP A 103 -13.43 13.03 -5.21
N ASP A 104 -13.94 11.89 -5.68
CA ASP A 104 -15.05 11.15 -5.04
C ASP A 104 -14.62 9.98 -4.11
N TYR A 105 -13.35 9.57 -4.10
CA TYR A 105 -12.89 8.38 -3.34
C TYR A 105 -11.75 8.71 -2.38
N TYR A 106 -11.92 8.29 -1.13
CA TYR A 106 -11.02 8.61 -0.03
C TYR A 106 -9.75 7.75 0.00
N GLN A 107 -9.79 6.52 -0.51
CA GLN A 107 -8.62 5.66 -0.55
C GLN A 107 -8.74 4.49 -1.52
N LEU A 108 -7.58 3.92 -1.86
CA LEU A 108 -7.46 2.58 -2.44
C LEU A 108 -7.07 1.59 -1.34
N PHE A 109 -7.94 0.62 -1.06
CA PHE A 109 -7.68 -0.52 -0.18
C PHE A 109 -7.39 -1.76 -1.02
N THR A 110 -6.50 -2.64 -0.58
CA THR A 110 -6.07 -3.79 -1.39
C THR A 110 -5.87 -5.04 -0.56
N LEU A 111 -6.29 -6.19 -1.10
CA LEU A 111 -5.94 -7.51 -0.56
C LEU A 111 -4.92 -8.20 -1.46
N HIS A 112 -3.95 -8.84 -0.82
CA HIS A 112 -2.81 -9.46 -1.45
C HIS A 112 -2.61 -10.86 -0.92
N SER A 113 -1.93 -11.66 -1.72
CA SER A 113 -1.43 -12.95 -1.28
C SER A 113 -0.05 -13.25 -1.87
N MET A 114 0.61 -14.27 -1.35
CA MET A 114 1.91 -14.70 -1.84
C MET A 114 1.73 -15.54 -3.11
N MET A 115 2.46 -15.17 -4.16
CA MET A 115 2.53 -15.93 -5.41
C MET A 115 4.01 -16.13 -5.77
N THR A 116 4.45 -17.39 -5.89
CA THR A 116 5.79 -17.79 -6.39
C THR A 116 7.02 -17.11 -5.75
N ASN A 117 6.87 -16.39 -4.62
CA ASN A 117 7.85 -15.57 -3.86
C ASN A 117 7.66 -14.04 -3.93
N ALA A 118 6.51 -13.54 -4.37
CA ALA A 118 6.17 -12.12 -4.29
C ALA A 118 4.77 -11.92 -3.69
N ILE A 119 4.61 -10.88 -2.87
CA ILE A 119 3.29 -10.44 -2.42
C ILE A 119 2.63 -9.70 -3.59
N THR A 120 1.52 -10.25 -4.06
CA THR A 120 0.81 -9.75 -5.25
C THR A 120 -0.56 -9.25 -4.85
N PRO A 121 -0.94 -8.00 -5.21
CA PRO A 121 -2.30 -7.51 -5.04
C PRO A 121 -3.26 -8.24 -5.98
N LEU A 122 -4.31 -8.81 -5.39
CA LEU A 122 -5.31 -9.63 -6.06
C LEU A 122 -6.67 -8.93 -6.10
N VAL A 123 -6.96 -8.09 -5.12
CA VAL A 123 -8.23 -7.37 -5.02
C VAL A 123 -7.94 -5.91 -4.73
N TYR A 124 -8.62 -5.02 -5.43
CA TYR A 124 -8.51 -3.58 -5.25
C TYR A 124 -9.89 -3.00 -4.94
N GLY A 125 -10.01 -2.23 -3.88
CA GLY A 125 -11.22 -1.53 -3.47
C GLY A 125 -11.00 -0.03 -3.51
N LEU A 126 -11.80 0.70 -4.27
CA LEU A 126 -11.94 2.15 -4.14
C LEU A 126 -13.03 2.44 -3.12
N LEU A 127 -12.66 3.02 -1.98
CA LEU A 127 -13.56 3.29 -0.86
C LEU A 127 -13.74 4.81 -0.70
N THR A 128 -14.97 5.23 -0.41
CA THR A 128 -15.29 6.64 -0.09
C THR A 128 -14.95 7.05 1.33
N GLY A 129 -14.53 6.11 2.18
CA GLY A 129 -14.15 6.37 3.57
C GLY A 129 -13.09 5.40 4.10
N LYS A 130 -12.82 5.50 5.40
CA LYS A 130 -11.84 4.71 6.15
C LYS A 130 -12.36 4.17 7.48
N SER A 131 -13.67 4.18 7.67
CA SER A 131 -14.28 3.62 8.88
C SER A 131 -14.22 2.09 8.84
N ALA A 132 -14.49 1.44 9.97
CA ALA A 132 -14.61 -0.01 10.00
C ALA A 132 -15.72 -0.49 9.08
N GLU A 133 -16.82 0.25 8.99
CA GLU A 133 -17.97 -0.06 8.13
C GLU A 133 -17.60 -0.02 6.65
N ASP A 134 -16.76 0.93 6.21
CA ASP A 134 -16.30 1.00 4.82
C ASP A 134 -15.46 -0.24 4.46
N TYR A 135 -14.57 -0.67 5.35
CA TYR A 135 -13.79 -1.88 5.14
C TYR A 135 -14.64 -3.15 5.26
N ASN A 136 -15.60 -3.19 6.18
CA ASN A 136 -16.50 -4.33 6.38
C ASN A 136 -17.28 -4.60 5.10
N LEU A 137 -17.81 -3.54 4.45
CA LEU A 137 -18.49 -3.68 3.16
C LEU A 137 -17.58 -4.27 2.07
N PHE A 138 -16.31 -3.83 2.02
CA PHE A 138 -15.33 -4.40 1.08
C PHE A 138 -15.08 -5.90 1.34
N ILE A 139 -14.87 -6.30 2.60
CA ILE A 139 -14.64 -7.70 2.94
C ILE A 139 -15.91 -8.54 2.79
N GLU A 140 -17.08 -8.03 3.14
CA GLU A 140 -18.37 -8.68 2.95
C GLU A 140 -18.58 -9.07 1.48
N LYS A 141 -18.44 -8.10 0.55
CA LYS A 141 -18.59 -8.35 -0.89
C LYS A 141 -17.58 -9.37 -1.42
N MET A 142 -16.39 -9.41 -0.82
CA MET A 142 -15.39 -10.44 -1.11
C MET A 142 -15.80 -11.81 -0.58
N LEU A 143 -16.24 -11.92 0.68
CA LEU A 143 -16.64 -13.18 1.32
C LEU A 143 -17.91 -13.79 0.69
N GLU A 144 -18.79 -12.98 0.08
CA GLU A 144 -19.94 -13.46 -0.69
C GLU A 144 -19.54 -14.34 -1.90
N GLN A 145 -18.28 -14.24 -2.38
CA GLN A 145 -17.86 -14.91 -3.61
C GLN A 145 -17.45 -16.37 -3.43
N ASP A 146 -16.95 -16.74 -2.25
CA ASP A 146 -16.49 -18.10 -1.98
C ASP A 146 -16.30 -18.31 -0.46
N ASN A 147 -16.14 -19.57 -0.05
CA ASN A 147 -15.76 -19.94 1.31
C ASN A 147 -14.25 -19.78 1.50
N PHE A 148 -13.81 -18.58 1.85
CA PHE A 148 -12.42 -18.28 2.18
C PHE A 148 -12.08 -18.71 3.61
N GLN A 149 -10.93 -19.35 3.79
CA GLN A 149 -10.44 -19.80 5.10
C GLN A 149 -8.97 -19.40 5.32
N PRO A 150 -8.65 -18.09 5.38
CA PRO A 150 -7.31 -17.65 5.71
C PRO A 150 -6.98 -18.02 7.16
N GLU A 151 -5.71 -18.37 7.41
CA GLU A 151 -5.19 -18.61 8.77
C GLU A 151 -4.67 -17.31 9.40
N SER A 152 -4.23 -16.35 8.58
CA SER A 152 -3.74 -15.08 9.09
C SER A 152 -3.93 -13.93 8.10
N ILE A 153 -4.06 -12.72 8.64
CA ILE A 153 -3.99 -11.47 7.89
C ILE A 153 -2.96 -10.53 8.51
N MET A 154 -2.20 -9.85 7.66
CA MET A 154 -1.33 -8.75 8.07
C MET A 154 -1.87 -7.42 7.58
N THR A 155 -1.93 -6.41 8.44
CA THR A 155 -2.38 -5.05 8.09
C THR A 155 -1.41 -3.99 8.61
N ASP A 156 -1.64 -2.72 8.25
CA ASP A 156 -1.11 -1.59 8.99
C ASP A 156 -1.79 -1.44 10.37
N PHE A 157 -1.32 -0.49 11.18
CA PHE A 157 -1.78 -0.26 12.57
C PHE A 157 -2.98 0.69 12.65
N GLU A 158 -3.92 0.54 11.71
CA GLU A 158 -5.12 1.36 11.65
C GLU A 158 -6.25 0.84 12.51
N THR A 159 -6.88 1.71 13.29
CA THR A 159 -8.06 1.34 14.08
C THR A 159 -9.17 0.72 13.21
N GLY A 160 -9.39 1.27 12.01
CA GLY A 160 -10.41 0.75 11.09
C GLY A 160 -10.09 -0.66 10.57
N THR A 161 -8.84 -0.95 10.23
CA THR A 161 -8.43 -2.29 9.75
C THR A 161 -8.32 -3.30 10.90
N ILE A 162 -7.92 -2.87 12.09
CA ILE A 162 -7.97 -3.72 13.30
C ILE A 162 -9.41 -4.09 13.64
N LYS A 163 -10.32 -3.11 13.61
CA LYS A 163 -11.74 -3.36 13.86
C LYS A 163 -12.36 -4.26 12.77
N LEU A 164 -12.03 -4.03 11.50
CA LEU A 164 -12.43 -4.89 10.38
C LEU A 164 -12.09 -6.36 10.63
N VAL A 165 -10.83 -6.65 10.97
CA VAL A 165 -10.40 -8.04 11.17
C VAL A 165 -11.12 -8.67 12.34
N LYS A 166 -11.31 -7.92 13.44
CA LYS A 166 -12.09 -8.38 14.59
C LYS A 166 -13.55 -8.67 14.26
N ASP A 167 -14.18 -7.81 13.45
CA ASP A 167 -15.62 -7.91 13.15
C ASP A 167 -15.90 -8.98 12.07
N MET A 168 -15.08 -9.06 11.02
CA MET A 168 -15.34 -9.88 9.83
C MET A 168 -14.50 -11.16 9.74
N LEU A 169 -13.35 -11.21 10.43
CA LEU A 169 -12.40 -12.34 10.41
C LEU A 169 -11.95 -12.73 11.83
N PRO A 170 -12.86 -12.92 12.80
CA PRO A 170 -12.52 -13.01 14.23
C PRO A 170 -11.62 -14.21 14.60
N ASN A 171 -11.61 -15.26 13.79
CA ASN A 171 -10.94 -16.53 14.09
C ASN A 171 -9.58 -16.68 13.42
N ILE A 172 -9.06 -15.63 12.77
CA ILE A 172 -7.77 -15.67 12.08
C ILE A 172 -6.71 -14.93 12.88
N LEU A 173 -5.44 -15.29 12.67
CA LEU A 173 -4.33 -14.59 13.30
C LEU A 173 -4.13 -13.21 12.65
N HIS A 174 -4.43 -12.14 13.39
CA HIS A 174 -4.13 -10.77 12.97
C HIS A 174 -2.73 -10.35 13.39
N LYS A 175 -1.92 -9.86 12.44
CA LYS A 175 -0.60 -9.28 12.70
C LYS A 175 -0.47 -7.87 12.12
N GLY A 176 0.22 -7.00 12.84
CA GLY A 176 0.69 -5.73 12.34
C GLY A 176 1.94 -5.90 11.47
N CYS A 177 2.08 -5.03 10.47
CA CYS A 177 3.24 -5.01 9.60
C CYS A 177 4.47 -4.39 10.30
N LEU A 178 5.57 -5.15 10.45
CA LEU A 178 6.79 -4.66 11.10
C LEU A 178 7.40 -3.43 10.41
N PHE A 179 7.24 -3.29 9.10
CA PHE A 179 7.67 -2.08 8.39
C PHE A 179 6.90 -0.84 8.86
N HIS A 180 5.57 -0.94 8.97
CA HIS A 180 4.75 0.14 9.48
C HIS A 180 5.02 0.43 10.96
N PHE A 181 5.32 -0.61 11.75
CA PHE A 181 5.77 -0.46 13.13
C PHE A 181 7.09 0.34 13.21
N SER A 182 8.08 -0.07 12.43
CA SER A 182 9.39 0.62 12.34
C SER A 182 9.25 2.06 11.87
N GLN A 183 8.37 2.30 10.87
CA GLN A 183 8.07 3.65 10.40
C GLN A 183 7.36 4.50 11.46
N ALA A 184 6.49 3.91 12.30
CA ALA A 184 5.83 4.65 13.36
C ALA A 184 6.84 5.16 14.40
N VAL A 185 7.78 4.30 14.83
CA VAL A 185 8.90 4.71 15.70
C VAL A 185 9.74 5.81 15.06
N TRP A 186 10.11 5.64 13.78
CA TRP A 186 10.87 6.66 13.05
C TRP A 186 10.14 8.01 12.95
N ARG A 187 8.84 8.00 12.67
CA ARG A 187 8.03 9.24 12.63
C ARG A 187 8.02 9.96 13.97
N GLN A 188 8.05 9.21 15.08
CA GLN A 188 8.15 9.83 16.41
C GLN A 188 9.50 10.45 16.66
N VAL A 189 10.60 9.76 16.31
CA VAL A 189 11.95 10.35 16.32
C VAL A 189 11.96 11.67 15.55
N GLN A 190 11.31 11.73 14.38
CA GLN A 190 11.17 12.95 13.60
C GLN A 190 10.33 14.02 14.29
N SER A 191 9.12 13.68 14.74
CA SER A 191 8.19 14.65 15.33
C SER A 191 8.66 15.23 16.66
N LYS A 192 9.54 14.53 17.38
CA LYS A 192 10.14 14.96 18.64
C LYS A 192 11.45 15.75 18.44
N GLY A 193 11.86 16.02 17.20
CA GLY A 193 13.09 16.77 16.92
C GLY A 193 14.39 15.96 17.09
N LEU A 194 14.29 14.65 17.28
CA LEU A 194 15.42 13.75 17.58
C LEU A 194 16.15 13.26 16.31
N THR A 195 15.86 13.83 15.15
CA THR A 195 16.42 13.38 13.86
C THR A 195 17.94 13.58 13.80
N THR A 196 18.45 14.75 14.21
CA THR A 196 19.89 15.02 14.23
C THR A 196 20.60 14.06 15.18
N LYS A 197 20.06 13.89 16.39
CA LYS A 197 20.57 12.95 17.40
C LYS A 197 20.63 11.52 16.86
N TYR A 198 19.56 11.04 16.23
CA TYR A 198 19.56 9.73 15.59
C TYR A 198 20.64 9.55 14.51
N ASN A 199 20.95 10.60 13.76
CA ASN A 199 21.96 10.51 12.69
C ASN A 199 23.40 10.58 13.23
N GLU A 200 23.63 11.37 14.27
CA GLU A 200 24.97 11.70 14.77
C GLU A 200 25.39 10.85 15.98
N ASP A 201 24.45 10.39 16.80
CA ASP A 201 24.70 9.58 17.99
C ASP A 201 24.40 8.09 17.71
N GLU A 202 25.46 7.27 17.73
CA GLU A 202 25.35 5.84 17.48
C GLU A 202 24.61 5.09 18.59
N VAL A 203 24.75 5.52 19.84
CA VAL A 203 24.12 4.90 21.02
C VAL A 203 22.63 5.17 20.98
N PHE A 204 22.22 6.43 20.80
CA PHE A 204 20.81 6.77 20.65
C PHE A 204 20.16 6.02 19.49
N ARG A 205 20.86 5.96 18.34
CA ARG A 205 20.38 5.22 17.16
C ARG A 205 20.22 3.73 17.43
N LEU A 206 21.15 3.12 18.17
CA LEU A 206 21.07 1.72 18.55
C LEU A 206 19.86 1.47 19.46
N ASN A 207 19.68 2.30 20.49
CA ASN A 207 18.56 2.17 21.44
C ASN A 207 17.21 2.34 20.73
N ALA A 208 17.10 3.32 19.82
CA ALA A 208 15.89 3.50 18.99
C ALA A 208 15.60 2.28 18.09
N LYS A 209 16.64 1.58 17.61
CA LYS A 209 16.47 0.31 16.89
C LYS A 209 16.11 -0.85 17.82
N GLN A 210 16.58 -0.85 19.06
CA GLN A 210 16.19 -1.85 20.05
C GLN A 210 14.69 -1.76 20.40
N LEU A 211 14.09 -0.57 20.41
CA LEU A 211 12.63 -0.41 20.53
C LEU A 211 11.88 -1.20 19.44
N ILE A 212 12.38 -1.16 18.19
CA ILE A 212 11.83 -1.96 17.09
C ILE A 212 12.11 -3.46 17.31
N ALA A 213 13.30 -3.79 17.83
CA ALA A 213 13.72 -5.16 18.11
C ALA A 213 12.86 -5.86 19.17
N LEU A 214 12.16 -5.13 20.04
CA LEU A 214 11.18 -5.70 20.98
C LEU A 214 10.11 -6.55 20.27
N ALA A 215 9.80 -6.27 18.99
CA ALA A 215 8.88 -7.10 18.21
C ALA A 215 9.36 -8.56 18.06
N PHE A 216 10.64 -8.81 18.29
CA PHE A 216 11.27 -10.12 18.23
C PHE A 216 11.47 -10.76 19.60
N ALA A 217 11.16 -10.07 20.70
CA ALA A 217 11.28 -10.64 22.03
C ALA A 217 10.16 -11.66 22.31
N PRO A 218 10.39 -12.69 23.14
CA PRO A 218 9.31 -13.47 23.72
C PRO A 218 8.28 -12.56 24.41
N LEU A 219 7.00 -12.90 24.36
CA LEU A 219 5.92 -12.04 24.88
C LEU A 219 6.10 -11.72 26.38
N ASP A 220 6.57 -12.69 27.16
CA ASP A 220 6.85 -12.56 28.60
C ASP A 220 8.08 -11.70 28.91
N GLN A 221 8.91 -11.41 27.91
CA GLN A 221 10.13 -10.62 28.04
C GLN A 221 9.98 -9.18 27.51
N ILE A 222 8.82 -8.82 26.93
CA ILE A 222 8.61 -7.50 26.32
C ILE A 222 8.77 -6.38 27.35
N ILE A 223 8.13 -6.52 28.52
CA ILE A 223 8.13 -5.48 29.56
C ILE A 223 9.54 -5.31 30.12
N THR A 224 10.17 -6.40 30.55
CA THR A 224 11.55 -6.38 31.04
C THR A 224 12.54 -5.86 29.99
N GLY A 225 12.36 -6.24 28.72
CA GLY A 225 13.19 -5.75 27.63
C GLY A 225 13.01 -4.25 27.40
N PHE A 226 11.79 -3.72 27.54
CA PHE A 226 11.52 -2.29 27.45
C PHE A 226 12.18 -1.52 28.58
N ASP A 227 12.05 -1.98 29.83
CA ASP A 227 12.67 -1.35 31.00
C ASP A 227 14.20 -1.24 30.83
N LEU A 228 14.86 -2.31 30.38
CA LEU A 228 16.30 -2.32 30.11
C LEU A 228 16.72 -1.37 28.98
N ILE A 229 15.84 -1.10 28.02
CA ILE A 229 16.10 -0.14 26.94
C ILE A 229 15.93 1.29 27.47
N CYS A 230 14.92 1.55 28.31
CA CYS A 230 14.71 2.86 28.93
C CYS A 230 15.95 3.33 29.70
N ASP A 231 16.58 2.44 30.46
CA ASP A 231 17.80 2.75 31.23
C ASP A 231 19.02 3.16 30.36
N GLN A 232 18.96 2.90 29.04
CA GLN A 232 20.04 3.25 28.11
C GLN A 232 19.83 4.60 27.42
N PHE A 233 18.63 5.17 27.50
CA PHE A 233 18.34 6.50 26.95
C PHE A 233 18.72 7.60 27.93
N ASP A 234 19.00 8.78 27.39
CA ASP A 234 19.09 10.01 28.17
C ASP A 234 17.73 10.74 28.17
N ASP A 235 17.61 11.74 29.05
CA ASP A 235 16.37 12.49 29.31
C ASP A 235 15.75 13.14 28.06
N ASP A 236 16.54 13.39 27.01
CA ASP A 236 16.04 13.93 25.74
C ASP A 236 15.04 12.98 25.04
N ALA A 237 15.04 11.69 25.39
CA ALA A 237 14.21 10.66 24.78
C ALA A 237 12.89 10.39 25.50
N ASP A 238 12.61 11.05 26.63
CA ASP A 238 11.42 10.82 27.47
C ASP A 238 10.12 10.82 26.65
N ASP A 239 10.00 11.80 25.76
CA ASP A 239 8.87 12.00 24.87
C ASP A 239 8.65 10.85 23.86
N LEU A 240 9.74 10.18 23.44
CA LEU A 240 9.71 9.01 22.57
C LEU A 240 9.34 7.75 23.36
N LEU A 241 9.89 7.62 24.58
CA LEU A 241 9.62 6.50 25.47
C LEU A 241 8.17 6.52 25.98
N GLU A 242 7.64 7.68 26.37
CA GLU A 242 6.24 7.83 26.78
C GLU A 242 5.28 7.45 25.65
N TYR A 243 5.59 7.86 24.42
CA TYR A 243 4.84 7.42 23.24
C TYR A 243 4.86 5.90 23.11
N PHE A 244 6.06 5.30 23.16
CA PHE A 244 6.21 3.87 22.94
C PHE A 244 5.52 3.06 24.05
N GLU A 245 5.66 3.48 25.30
CA GLU A 245 4.98 2.88 26.44
C GLU A 245 3.46 2.89 26.24
N LYS A 246 2.89 4.07 25.97
CA LYS A 246 1.43 4.24 25.76
C LYS A 246 0.91 3.41 24.58
N THR A 247 1.68 3.28 23.51
CA THR A 247 1.24 2.63 22.28
C THR A 247 1.45 1.12 22.31
N CYS A 248 2.54 0.64 22.91
CA CYS A 248 3.02 -0.73 22.77
C CYS A 248 3.11 -1.50 24.08
N ILE A 249 3.30 -0.85 25.24
CA ILE A 249 3.62 -1.53 26.49
C ILE A 249 2.39 -1.61 27.40
N GLU A 250 2.18 -2.80 27.97
CA GLU A 250 1.13 -3.00 28.97
C GLU A 250 1.73 -2.72 30.34
N THR A 251 1.03 -1.91 31.13
CA THR A 251 1.38 -1.63 32.53
C THR A 251 0.22 -2.03 33.42
N ASP A 252 0.47 -2.21 34.71
CA ASP A 252 -0.56 -2.54 35.70
C ASP A 252 -1.73 -1.54 35.70
N ARG A 253 -1.49 -0.32 35.23
CA ARG A 253 -2.46 0.78 35.25
C ARG A 253 -3.20 0.95 33.93
N LYS A 254 -2.65 0.45 32.82
CA LYS A 254 -3.15 0.81 31.48
C LYS A 254 -2.80 -0.25 30.43
N LYS A 255 -3.82 -0.59 29.63
CA LYS A 255 -3.64 -1.39 28.42
C LYS A 255 -3.00 -0.55 27.30
N PRO A 256 -2.09 -1.15 26.51
CA PRO A 256 -1.50 -0.46 25.38
C PRO A 256 -2.57 -0.19 24.31
N GLN A 257 -2.31 0.81 23.47
CA GLN A 257 -3.13 1.03 22.28
C GLN A 257 -3.15 -0.21 21.36
N PHE A 258 -2.02 -0.91 21.25
CA PHE A 258 -1.88 -2.12 20.47
C PHE A 258 -1.38 -3.28 21.33
N ASP A 259 -2.17 -4.35 21.38
CA ASP A 259 -1.82 -5.59 22.07
C ASP A 259 -0.47 -6.14 21.58
N HIS A 260 0.34 -6.69 22.50
CA HIS A 260 1.66 -7.25 22.18
C HIS A 260 1.59 -8.27 21.06
N ARG A 261 0.56 -9.11 21.04
CA ARG A 261 0.38 -10.16 20.02
C ARG A 261 0.15 -9.58 18.63
N LEU A 262 -0.32 -8.34 18.50
CA LEU A 262 -0.54 -7.71 17.21
C LEU A 262 0.80 -7.38 16.53
N TRP A 263 1.71 -6.69 17.22
CA TRP A 263 2.98 -6.22 16.64
C TRP A 263 4.14 -7.21 16.83
N ASN A 264 4.04 -8.16 17.76
CA ASN A 264 5.06 -9.17 17.98
C ASN A 264 5.13 -10.21 16.84
N ILE A 265 6.35 -10.57 16.46
CA ILE A 265 6.67 -11.54 15.41
C ILE A 265 7.62 -12.66 15.85
N HIS A 266 7.95 -12.76 17.14
CA HIS A 266 8.88 -13.76 17.70
C HIS A 266 8.56 -15.18 17.20
N ASP A 267 7.32 -15.63 17.40
CA ASP A 267 6.92 -17.00 17.06
C ASP A 267 6.99 -17.27 15.56
N ARG A 268 6.82 -16.25 14.71
CA ARG A 268 6.93 -16.42 13.24
C ARG A 268 8.38 -16.62 12.82
N VAL A 269 9.31 -15.95 13.49
CA VAL A 269 10.75 -16.08 13.23
C VAL A 269 11.25 -17.43 13.72
N VAL A 270 10.84 -17.87 14.91
CA VAL A 270 11.22 -19.17 15.48
C VAL A 270 10.62 -20.33 14.67
N ALA A 271 9.36 -20.23 14.24
CA ALA A 271 8.70 -21.25 13.43
C ALA A 271 9.19 -21.35 11.97
N THR A 272 10.24 -20.62 11.57
CA THR A 272 10.72 -20.53 10.17
C THR A 272 9.63 -20.18 9.14
N VAL A 273 8.58 -19.49 9.58
CA VAL A 273 7.59 -18.93 8.65
C VAL A 273 8.32 -17.82 7.86
N PRO A 274 8.31 -17.84 6.52
CA PRO A 274 9.14 -16.96 5.69
C PRO A 274 9.07 -15.51 6.18
N ARG A 275 10.24 -14.88 6.38
CA ARG A 275 10.35 -13.50 6.87
C ARG A 275 9.51 -12.58 5.97
N PRO A 276 8.48 -11.91 6.51
CA PRO A 276 7.76 -10.91 5.74
C PRO A 276 8.68 -9.73 5.37
N ASN A 277 9.75 -9.41 6.11
CA ASN A 277 10.48 -8.14 5.90
C ASN A 277 11.08 -7.92 4.50
N ASN A 278 11.81 -8.87 3.91
CA ASN A 278 12.33 -8.69 2.53
C ASN A 278 11.19 -8.68 1.50
N LEU A 279 10.11 -9.42 1.79
CA LEU A 279 8.91 -9.48 0.97
C LEU A 279 8.05 -8.23 1.14
N VAL A 280 8.09 -7.56 2.29
CA VAL A 280 7.37 -6.37 2.72
C VAL A 280 8.09 -5.12 2.24
N GLU A 281 9.42 -5.06 2.27
CA GLU A 281 10.20 -4.02 1.57
C GLU A 281 10.06 -4.15 0.06
N GLY A 282 10.15 -5.37 -0.49
CA GLY A 282 9.86 -5.64 -1.90
C GLY A 282 8.43 -5.30 -2.28
N TRP A 283 7.46 -5.60 -1.41
CA TRP A 283 6.04 -5.27 -1.56
C TRP A 283 5.77 -3.77 -1.50
N HIS A 284 6.38 -3.04 -0.56
CA HIS A 284 6.21 -1.60 -0.44
C HIS A 284 6.94 -0.83 -1.53
N ASN A 285 8.17 -1.20 -1.90
CA ASN A 285 8.88 -0.61 -3.04
C ASN A 285 8.10 -0.89 -4.33
N ALA A 286 7.63 -2.13 -4.54
CA ALA A 286 6.77 -2.46 -5.67
C ALA A 286 5.42 -1.73 -5.62
N PHE A 287 4.79 -1.52 -4.47
CA PHE A 287 3.50 -0.86 -4.37
C PHE A 287 3.63 0.66 -4.55
N ALA A 288 4.61 1.29 -3.89
CA ALA A 288 4.94 2.70 -4.08
C ALA A 288 5.30 2.99 -5.54
N ASP A 289 6.21 2.21 -6.16
CA ASP A 289 6.61 2.45 -7.55
C ASP A 289 5.50 2.13 -8.55
N ARG A 290 4.63 1.14 -8.26
CA ARG A 290 3.62 0.68 -9.21
C ARG A 290 2.25 1.35 -9.02
N VAL A 291 1.96 1.99 -7.89
CA VAL A 291 0.65 2.60 -7.56
C VAL A 291 0.76 4.09 -7.21
N ALA A 292 1.94 4.63 -6.86
CA ALA A 292 2.07 6.08 -6.68
C ALA A 292 1.90 6.80 -8.02
N ILE A 293 0.71 7.36 -8.21
CA ILE A 293 0.51 8.51 -9.08
C ILE A 293 -0.05 9.57 -8.16
N SER A 294 0.74 10.60 -7.87
CA SER A 294 0.18 11.84 -7.37
C SER A 294 -0.84 12.36 -8.42
N HIS A 295 -2.10 12.53 -8.04
CA HIS A 295 -3.17 13.09 -8.87
C HIS A 295 -3.55 12.25 -10.12
N SER A 296 -3.93 10.97 -9.94
CA SER A 296 -4.53 10.17 -11.01
C SER A 296 -6.04 10.31 -11.08
N THR A 297 -6.61 10.34 -12.30
CA THR A 297 -8.05 10.20 -12.52
C THR A 297 -8.49 8.73 -12.46
N ILE A 298 -9.79 8.48 -12.33
CA ILE A 298 -10.33 7.14 -12.06
C ILE A 298 -10.05 6.20 -13.22
N VAL A 299 -10.07 6.78 -14.42
CA VAL A 299 -9.66 6.19 -15.69
C VAL A 299 -8.21 5.74 -15.65
N LYS A 300 -7.25 6.61 -15.26
CA LYS A 300 -5.82 6.25 -15.20
C LYS A 300 -5.56 5.13 -14.19
N LEU A 301 -6.29 5.12 -13.09
CA LEU A 301 -6.21 4.03 -12.12
C LEU A 301 -6.76 2.73 -12.72
N GLY A 302 -7.94 2.78 -13.35
CA GLY A 302 -8.56 1.65 -14.04
C GLY A 302 -7.65 1.06 -15.12
N GLU A 303 -7.00 1.89 -15.93
CA GLU A 303 -5.99 1.48 -16.91
C GLU A 303 -4.83 0.73 -16.26
N LYS A 304 -4.30 1.25 -15.16
CA LYS A 304 -3.19 0.60 -14.45
C LYS A 304 -3.59 -0.73 -13.82
N ILE A 305 -4.77 -0.79 -13.20
CA ILE A 305 -5.29 -2.03 -12.62
C ILE A 305 -5.48 -3.05 -13.76
N CYS A 306 -6.18 -2.68 -14.84
CA CYS A 306 -6.40 -3.53 -16.00
C CYS A 306 -5.07 -4.05 -16.60
N CYS A 307 -4.10 -3.16 -16.81
CA CYS A 307 -2.78 -3.53 -17.34
C CYS A 307 -2.02 -4.50 -16.43
N LYS A 308 -2.00 -4.26 -15.12
CA LYS A 308 -1.37 -5.17 -14.16
C LYS A 308 -2.07 -6.52 -14.13
N GLN A 309 -3.38 -6.50 -14.06
CA GLN A 309 -4.21 -7.69 -13.96
C GLN A 309 -4.17 -8.49 -15.26
N SER A 310 -3.82 -7.90 -16.41
CA SER A 310 -3.63 -8.63 -17.67
C SER A 310 -2.30 -9.41 -17.76
N LYS A 311 -1.36 -9.17 -16.84
CA LYS A 311 -0.05 -9.87 -16.81
C LYS A 311 -0.13 -11.26 -16.17
N PHE A 312 -1.13 -11.46 -15.32
CA PHE A 312 -1.40 -12.71 -14.62
C PHE A 312 -2.67 -13.30 -15.23
#